data_AF-A0A7L5XZS2-F1
#
_entry.id   AF-A0A7L5XZS2-F1
#
_cell.length_a   1.000
_cell.length_b   1.000
_cell.length_c   1.000
_cell.angle_alpha   90.00
_cell.angle_beta   90.00
_cell.angle_gamma   90.00
#
_symmetry.space_group_name_H-M   'P 1'
#
loop_
_entity.id
_entity.type
_entity.pdbx_description
1 polymer ?
#
loop_
_entity_poly.entity_id
_entity_poly.type
_entity_poly.pdbx_seq_one_letter_code
_entity_poly.pdbx_strand_id
1 'polypeptide(L)'
;MAGIFWLGAREAALGPAWLVGVSLASVGTLAHDVGASAWLAAASTPLVWAGPGQLIFFASLGAHAAPLAILTATTLAAVRFVPMVASLLPRIRTPRSGLVAQLVASHFIAVTVWVETMRRAPALPAESRMGYMFGFATSCMAISTATTLAGFWLVGLSPGPVAAALLFISPIYFVVSLARGARETMDWAALWLGLILAPTFQSLIGGGLDLLVTGTTAGVGAYALRRWRQGRGCRRDREPSPRVQRSCGGAVRRDAGVAGAPNILFRILGVFLSRGLDEGSEAFAFVRAVASALLAGVVGKLLAAPPGALAQLGASTRVVCFLLSLAAFFAFRRSLLAALAVGEAALICAFWL
;
A
#
# COMPACT_ATOMS: atom_id res chain seq x y z
N MET A 1 16.79 10.75 -20.77
CA MET A 1 15.79 10.74 -19.67
C MET A 1 14.35 10.62 -20.17
N ALA A 2 13.91 11.38 -21.18
CA ALA A 2 12.53 11.33 -21.69
C ALA A 2 12.06 9.92 -22.11
N GLY A 3 12.90 9.14 -22.82
CA GLY A 3 12.52 7.79 -23.25
C GLY A 3 12.23 6.80 -22.11
N ILE A 4 12.98 6.86 -21.01
CA ILE A 4 12.78 5.99 -19.84
C ILE A 4 11.51 6.39 -19.06
N PHE A 5 11.23 7.69 -18.96
CA PHE A 5 9.99 8.17 -18.36
C PHE A 5 8.77 7.65 -19.15
N TRP A 6 8.79 7.79 -20.47
CA TRP A 6 7.69 7.31 -21.31
C TRP A 6 7.54 5.79 -21.30
N LEU A 7 8.64 5.05 -21.17
CA LEU A 7 8.60 3.60 -20.96
C LEU A 7 7.85 3.25 -19.68
N GLY A 8 8.20 3.89 -18.56
CA GLY A 8 7.51 3.68 -17.28
C GLY A 8 6.02 4.05 -17.36
N ALA A 9 5.71 5.19 -17.98
CA ALA A 9 4.34 5.65 -18.18
C ALA A 9 3.49 4.66 -18.99
N ARG A 10 4.04 4.19 -20.13
CA ARG A 10 3.38 3.19 -20.99
C ARG A 10 3.18 1.87 -20.25
N GLU A 11 4.18 1.36 -19.55
CA GLU A 11 4.06 0.10 -18.81
C GLU A 11 3.06 0.16 -17.66
N ALA A 12 2.93 1.32 -17.00
CA ALA A 12 1.89 1.55 -16.01
C ALA A 12 0.51 1.56 -16.65
N ALA A 13 0.34 2.36 -17.72
CA ALA A 13 -0.93 2.55 -18.41
C ALA A 13 -1.46 1.28 -19.08
N LEU A 14 -0.59 0.36 -19.50
CA LEU A 14 -0.97 -0.93 -20.08
C LEU A 14 -1.35 -2.00 -19.04
N GLY A 15 -1.28 -1.71 -17.74
CA GLY A 15 -1.69 -2.70 -16.73
C GLY A 15 -1.91 -2.13 -15.33
N PRO A 16 -0.86 -1.99 -14.50
CA PRO A 16 -1.03 -1.72 -13.08
C PRO A 16 -1.77 -0.41 -12.74
N ALA A 17 -1.70 0.60 -13.60
CA ALA A 17 -2.39 1.88 -13.38
C ALA A 17 -3.91 1.74 -13.43
N TRP A 18 -4.45 0.88 -14.30
CA TRP A 18 -5.88 0.59 -14.32
C TRP A 18 -6.32 -0.19 -13.09
N LEU A 19 -5.51 -1.12 -12.59
CA LEU A 19 -5.85 -1.89 -11.38
C LEU A 19 -6.01 -0.97 -10.16
N VAL A 20 -5.06 -0.05 -9.95
CA VAL A 20 -5.19 0.95 -8.88
C VAL A 20 -6.25 2.00 -9.21
N GLY A 21 -6.41 2.36 -10.48
CA GLY A 21 -7.41 3.33 -10.92
C GLY A 21 -8.83 2.86 -10.62
N VAL A 22 -9.20 1.65 -11.04
CA VAL A 22 -10.51 1.07 -10.76
C VAL A 22 -10.73 0.96 -9.24
N SER A 23 -9.71 0.61 -8.46
CA SER A 23 -9.81 0.61 -7.00
C SER A 23 -10.11 2.00 -6.41
N LEU A 24 -9.66 3.10 -7.04
CA LEU A 24 -9.97 4.46 -6.59
C LEU A 24 -11.29 5.01 -7.15
N ALA A 25 -11.94 4.33 -8.10
CA ALA A 25 -13.31 4.68 -8.46
C ALA A 25 -14.23 4.60 -7.23
N SER A 26 -13.98 3.66 -6.32
CA SER A 26 -14.71 3.53 -5.07
C SER A 26 -14.53 4.70 -4.10
N VAL A 27 -13.43 5.44 -4.21
CA VAL A 27 -13.23 6.69 -3.45
C VAL A 27 -14.15 7.77 -4.02
N GLY A 28 -14.29 7.82 -5.34
CA GLY A 28 -15.20 8.72 -6.04
C GLY A 28 -16.65 8.50 -5.63
N THR A 29 -17.11 7.24 -5.62
CA THR A 29 -18.47 6.90 -5.19
C THR A 29 -18.70 7.32 -3.74
N LEU A 30 -17.77 7.00 -2.84
CA LEU A 30 -17.87 7.38 -1.43
C LEU A 30 -17.88 8.91 -1.23
N ALA A 31 -17.10 9.65 -2.01
CA ALA A 31 -17.08 11.11 -1.96
C ALA A 31 -18.43 11.71 -2.40
N HIS A 32 -19.08 11.14 -3.41
CA HIS A 32 -20.42 11.55 -3.83
C HIS A 32 -21.47 11.24 -2.75
N ASP A 33 -21.42 10.05 -2.13
CA ASP A 33 -22.38 9.63 -1.09
C ASP A 33 -22.36 10.55 0.13
N VAL A 34 -21.23 11.17 0.45
CA VAL A 34 -21.09 12.12 1.57
C VAL A 34 -21.33 13.58 1.16
N GLY A 35 -21.77 13.82 -0.08
CA GLY A 35 -22.07 15.16 -0.60
C GLY A 35 -20.83 16.03 -0.86
N ALA A 36 -19.65 15.44 -1.01
CA ALA A 36 -18.45 16.19 -1.37
C ALA A 36 -18.54 16.73 -2.81
N SER A 37 -17.76 17.77 -3.14
CA SER A 37 -17.66 18.24 -4.52
C SER A 37 -16.80 17.32 -5.38
N ALA A 38 -17.10 17.24 -6.68
CA ALA A 38 -16.28 16.51 -7.64
C ALA A 38 -14.81 16.99 -7.64
N TRP A 39 -14.59 18.29 -7.41
CA TRP A 39 -13.25 18.87 -7.27
C TRP A 39 -12.51 18.37 -6.03
N LEU A 40 -13.19 18.25 -4.88
CA LEU A 40 -12.58 17.67 -3.69
C LEU A 40 -12.27 16.18 -3.89
N ALA A 41 -13.16 15.43 -4.54
CA ALA A 41 -12.92 14.03 -4.91
C ALA A 41 -11.69 13.90 -5.82
N ALA A 42 -11.62 14.68 -6.90
CA ALA A 42 -10.49 14.71 -7.82
C ALA A 42 -9.19 15.09 -7.11
N ALA A 43 -9.18 16.21 -6.39
CA ALA A 43 -8.01 16.76 -5.72
C ALA A 43 -7.51 15.85 -4.58
N SER A 44 -8.40 15.10 -3.91
CA SER A 44 -8.00 14.14 -2.88
C SER A 44 -7.02 13.10 -3.40
N THR A 45 -7.13 12.70 -4.67
CA THR A 45 -6.28 11.64 -5.25
C THR A 45 -4.81 12.05 -5.36
N PRO A 46 -4.42 13.11 -6.07
CA PRO A 46 -3.02 13.53 -6.16
C PRO A 46 -2.50 14.14 -4.85
N LEU A 47 -3.35 14.75 -4.00
CA LEU A 47 -2.91 15.38 -2.75
C LEU A 47 -2.67 14.35 -1.64
N VAL A 48 -3.61 13.42 -1.44
CA VAL A 48 -3.49 12.39 -0.42
C VAL A 48 -2.66 11.22 -0.95
N TRP A 49 -2.83 10.84 -2.22
CA TRP A 49 -2.15 9.71 -2.86
C TRP A 49 -2.06 8.45 -1.99
N ALA A 50 -3.19 8.11 -1.36
CA ALA A 50 -3.31 7.00 -0.43
C ALA A 50 -4.74 6.48 -0.40
N GLY A 51 -5.08 5.46 -1.21
CA GLY A 51 -6.44 4.93 -1.32
C GLY A 51 -7.14 4.69 0.04
N PRO A 52 -6.56 3.91 0.96
CA PRO A 52 -7.10 3.74 2.31
C PRO A 52 -7.22 5.02 3.14
N GLY A 53 -6.28 5.96 2.98
CA GLY A 53 -6.37 7.26 3.64
C GLY A 53 -7.56 8.07 3.11
N GLN A 54 -7.82 8.02 1.80
CA GLN A 54 -9.00 8.65 1.20
C GLN A 54 -10.30 7.98 1.65
N LEU A 55 -10.33 6.64 1.73
CA LEU A 55 -11.49 5.91 2.27
C LEU A 55 -11.78 6.32 3.72
N ILE A 56 -10.76 6.39 4.58
CA ILE A 56 -10.92 6.86 5.96
C ILE A 56 -11.40 8.31 5.99
N PHE A 57 -10.82 9.18 5.17
CA PHE A 57 -11.19 10.59 5.12
C PHE A 57 -12.67 10.78 4.75
N PHE A 58 -13.12 10.23 3.62
CA PHE A 58 -14.51 10.37 3.17
C PHE A 58 -15.48 9.62 4.07
N ALA A 59 -15.14 8.43 4.56
CA ALA A 59 -16.00 7.73 5.54
C ALA A 59 -16.18 8.54 6.83
N SER A 60 -15.10 9.16 7.33
CA SER A 60 -15.18 9.98 8.55
C SER A 60 -15.94 11.28 8.33
N LEU A 61 -15.89 11.86 7.13
CA LEU A 61 -16.73 12.99 6.73
C LEU A 61 -18.22 12.60 6.73
N GLY A 62 -18.56 11.46 6.13
CA GLY A 62 -19.94 10.94 6.11
C GLY A 62 -20.48 10.60 7.50
N ALA A 63 -19.61 10.20 8.42
CA ALA A 63 -19.96 9.98 9.82
C ALA A 63 -20.03 11.28 10.66
N HIS A 64 -19.85 12.45 10.05
CA HIS A 64 -19.80 13.76 10.73
C HIS A 64 -18.81 13.81 11.90
N ALA A 65 -17.68 13.10 11.78
CA ALA A 65 -16.66 13.08 12.82
C ALA A 65 -16.02 14.45 13.00
N ALA A 66 -15.52 14.74 14.21
CA ALA A 66 -14.83 15.99 14.49
C ALA A 66 -13.61 16.17 13.55
N PRO A 67 -13.34 17.39 13.02
CA PRO A 67 -12.25 17.60 12.06
C PRO A 67 -10.89 17.10 12.54
N LEU A 68 -10.61 17.24 13.84
CA LEU A 68 -9.38 16.74 14.45
C LEU A 68 -9.31 15.20 14.42
N ALA A 69 -10.44 14.50 14.59
CA ALA A 69 -10.50 13.04 14.50
C ALA A 69 -10.29 12.55 13.05
N ILE A 70 -10.86 13.25 12.07
CA ILE A 70 -10.63 12.97 10.65
C ILE A 70 -9.15 13.14 10.32
N LEU A 71 -8.55 14.25 10.78
CA LEU A 71 -7.14 14.56 10.59
C LEU A 71 -6.27 13.45 11.19
N THR A 72 -6.46 13.10 12.47
CA THR A 72 -5.64 12.09 13.15
C THR A 72 -5.79 10.71 12.53
N ALA A 73 -7.01 10.25 12.24
CA ALA A 73 -7.25 8.93 11.64
C ALA A 73 -6.62 8.82 10.25
N THR A 74 -6.79 9.84 9.40
CA THR A 74 -6.21 9.89 8.06
C THR A 74 -4.68 9.96 8.11
N THR A 75 -4.14 10.69 9.07
CA THR A 75 -2.70 10.81 9.33
C THR A 75 -2.10 9.48 9.77
N LEU A 76 -2.67 8.84 10.79
CA LEU A 76 -2.17 7.56 11.29
C LEU A 76 -2.24 6.45 10.24
N ALA A 77 -3.23 6.49 9.33
CA ALA A 77 -3.28 5.58 8.18
C ALA A 77 -2.11 5.77 7.20
N ALA A 78 -1.48 6.96 7.16
CA ALA A 78 -0.32 7.25 6.34
C ALA A 78 1.01 6.74 6.94
N VAL A 79 1.05 6.25 8.18
CA VAL A 79 2.30 5.79 8.82
C VAL A 79 3.04 4.71 8.01
N ARG A 80 2.28 3.91 7.24
CA ARG A 80 2.79 2.88 6.33
C ARG A 80 3.70 3.40 5.23
N PHE A 81 3.63 4.68 4.90
CA PHE A 81 4.55 5.28 3.93
C PHE A 81 5.97 5.38 4.46
N VAL A 82 6.19 5.49 5.78
CA VAL A 82 7.54 5.50 6.37
C VAL A 82 8.36 4.29 5.92
N PRO A 83 7.94 3.03 6.21
CA PRO A 83 8.72 1.86 5.82
C PRO A 83 8.69 1.59 4.30
N MET A 84 7.65 2.02 3.58
CA MET A 84 7.62 1.90 2.11
C MET A 84 8.67 2.79 1.44
N VAL A 85 8.74 4.06 1.83
CA VAL A 85 9.76 5.00 1.33
C VAL A 85 11.15 4.54 1.77
N ALA A 86 11.31 4.16 3.05
CA ALA A 86 12.58 3.71 3.58
C ALA A 86 13.12 2.44 2.89
N SER A 87 12.24 1.57 2.38
CA SER A 87 12.61 0.37 1.63
C SER A 87 12.76 0.58 0.12
N LEU A 88 12.06 1.52 -0.50
CA LEU A 88 12.18 1.73 -1.94
C LEU A 88 13.24 2.77 -2.31
N LEU A 89 13.36 3.84 -1.53
CA LEU A 89 14.21 4.96 -1.87
C LEU A 89 15.70 4.57 -2.04
N PRO A 90 16.30 3.69 -1.21
CA PRO A 90 17.67 3.23 -1.41
C PRO A 90 17.89 2.56 -2.77
N ARG A 91 16.86 1.92 -3.33
CA ARG A 91 16.91 1.20 -4.61
C ARG A 91 16.88 2.09 -5.84
N ILE A 92 16.27 3.25 -5.73
CA ILE A 92 16.04 4.16 -6.86
C ILE A 92 16.92 5.41 -6.80
N ARG A 93 17.43 5.76 -5.60
CA ARG A 93 18.29 6.93 -5.43
C ARG A 93 19.66 6.68 -6.05
N THR A 94 20.22 7.72 -6.61
CA THR A 94 21.61 7.76 -7.09
C THR A 94 22.39 8.80 -6.29
N PRO A 95 23.73 8.78 -6.32
CA PRO A 95 24.55 9.84 -5.71
C PRO A 95 24.20 11.26 -6.22
N ARG A 96 23.63 11.36 -7.44
CA ARG A 96 23.18 12.62 -8.05
C ARG A 96 21.78 13.07 -7.60
N SER A 97 21.05 12.22 -6.86
CA SER A 97 19.68 12.52 -6.45
C SER A 97 19.65 13.47 -5.25
N GLY A 98 19.47 14.77 -5.51
CA GLY A 98 19.32 15.78 -4.44
C GLY A 98 18.12 15.53 -3.53
N LEU A 99 18.08 16.19 -2.36
CA LEU A 99 17.01 16.03 -1.37
C LEU A 99 15.61 16.31 -1.94
N VAL A 100 15.48 17.35 -2.76
CA VAL A 100 14.20 17.71 -3.39
C VAL A 100 13.69 16.58 -4.28
N ALA A 101 14.56 15.99 -5.11
CA ALA A 101 14.17 14.87 -5.96
C ALA A 101 13.72 13.65 -5.15
N GLN A 102 14.36 13.39 -4.00
CA GLN A 102 13.97 12.33 -3.09
C GLN A 102 12.62 12.61 -2.39
N LEU A 103 12.37 13.86 -1.99
CA LEU A 103 11.09 14.27 -1.40
C LEU A 103 9.95 14.18 -2.42
N VAL A 104 10.17 14.65 -3.65
CA VAL A 104 9.19 14.53 -4.74
C VAL A 104 8.96 13.06 -5.07
N ALA A 105 10.02 12.26 -5.20
CA ALA A 105 9.92 10.81 -5.39
C ALA A 105 9.09 10.17 -4.27
N SER A 106 9.33 10.56 -3.02
CA SER A 106 8.62 10.02 -1.86
C SER A 106 7.11 10.25 -1.95
N HIS A 107 6.63 11.36 -2.53
CA HIS A 107 5.21 11.64 -2.77
C HIS A 107 4.56 10.63 -3.70
N PHE A 108 5.29 10.19 -4.73
CA PHE A 108 4.79 9.22 -5.70
C PHE A 108 4.76 7.77 -5.19
N ILE A 109 5.44 7.47 -4.09
CA ILE A 109 5.49 6.12 -3.51
C ILE A 109 4.12 5.77 -2.91
N ALA A 110 3.30 5.06 -3.69
CA ALA A 110 2.10 4.34 -3.27
C ALA A 110 2.31 2.83 -3.39
N VAL A 111 1.36 2.01 -2.92
CA VAL A 111 1.50 0.54 -2.87
C VAL A 111 1.84 -0.04 -4.24
N THR A 112 1.10 0.35 -5.27
CA THR A 112 1.31 -0.08 -6.66
C THR A 112 2.69 0.26 -7.17
N VAL A 113 3.07 1.54 -7.01
CA VAL A 113 4.39 2.05 -7.41
C VAL A 113 5.49 1.33 -6.65
N TRP A 114 5.31 1.11 -5.35
CA TRP A 114 6.26 0.40 -4.51
C TRP A 114 6.44 -1.06 -4.93
N VAL A 115 5.35 -1.84 -5.04
CA VAL A 115 5.42 -3.25 -5.44
C VAL A 115 6.04 -3.40 -6.83
N GLU A 116 5.54 -2.64 -7.82
CA GLU A 116 5.98 -2.80 -9.20
C GLU A 116 7.41 -2.26 -9.42
N THR A 117 7.79 -1.17 -8.75
CA THR A 117 9.18 -0.69 -8.81
C THR A 117 10.11 -1.67 -8.11
N MET A 118 9.75 -2.24 -6.95
CA MET A 118 10.54 -3.29 -6.30
C MET A 118 10.75 -4.52 -7.20
N ARG A 119 9.76 -4.84 -8.04
CA ARG A 119 9.80 -5.98 -8.96
C ARG A 119 10.63 -5.71 -10.22
N ARG A 120 10.55 -4.49 -10.76
CA ARG A 120 11.14 -4.13 -12.08
C ARG A 120 12.46 -3.38 -11.99
N ALA A 121 12.66 -2.55 -10.97
CA ALA A 121 13.87 -1.74 -10.81
C ALA A 121 15.18 -2.55 -10.78
N PRO A 122 15.25 -3.79 -10.24
CA PRO A 122 16.49 -4.57 -10.26
C PRO A 122 17.00 -4.88 -11.67
N ALA A 123 16.11 -4.93 -12.67
CA ALA A 123 16.49 -5.17 -14.07
C ALA A 123 16.96 -3.89 -14.80
N LEU A 124 16.79 -2.72 -14.19
CA LEU A 124 17.12 -1.43 -14.78
C LEU A 124 18.47 -0.90 -14.25
N PRO A 125 19.29 -0.23 -15.09
CA PRO A 125 20.48 0.49 -14.64
C PRO A 125 20.14 1.52 -13.56
N ALA A 126 20.98 1.66 -12.54
CA ALA A 126 20.72 2.51 -11.37
C ALA A 126 20.33 3.95 -11.73
N GLU A 127 20.96 4.54 -12.75
CA GLU A 127 20.69 5.90 -13.22
C GLU A 127 19.29 6.09 -13.82
N SER A 128 18.68 5.02 -14.31
CA SER A 128 17.39 5.06 -15.01
C SER A 128 16.19 4.83 -14.08
N ARG A 129 16.40 4.25 -12.89
CA ARG A 129 15.34 3.76 -11.99
C ARG A 129 14.39 4.87 -11.54
N MET A 130 14.92 6.03 -11.14
CA MET A 130 14.10 7.15 -10.67
C MET A 130 13.26 7.75 -11.81
N GLY A 131 13.84 7.92 -13.00
CA GLY A 131 13.10 8.40 -14.18
C GLY A 131 11.99 7.44 -14.61
N TYR A 132 12.24 6.14 -14.57
CA TYR A 132 11.24 5.10 -14.83
C TYR A 132 10.11 5.16 -13.81
N MET A 133 10.45 5.25 -12.52
CA MET A 133 9.47 5.34 -11.43
C MET A 133 8.58 6.57 -11.57
N PHE A 134 9.13 7.74 -11.92
CA PHE A 134 8.32 8.95 -12.14
C PHE A 134 7.32 8.77 -13.29
N GLY A 135 7.75 8.19 -14.42
CA GLY A 135 6.84 7.90 -15.53
C GLY A 135 5.71 6.97 -15.10
N PHE A 136 6.08 5.86 -14.45
CA PHE A 136 5.14 4.87 -13.95
C PHE A 136 4.14 5.47 -12.96
N ALA A 137 4.61 6.23 -11.97
CA ALA A 137 3.80 6.77 -10.90
C ALA A 137 2.88 7.91 -11.37
N THR A 138 3.34 8.77 -12.28
CA THR A 138 2.50 9.81 -12.89
C THR A 138 1.34 9.20 -13.65
N SER A 139 1.56 8.13 -14.42
CA SER A 139 0.47 7.42 -15.11
C SER A 139 -0.50 6.76 -14.14
N CYS A 140 -0.02 6.14 -13.06
CA CYS A 140 -0.90 5.65 -12.00
C CYS A 140 -1.76 6.79 -11.43
N MET A 141 -1.15 7.93 -11.11
CA MET A 141 -1.83 9.07 -10.51
C MET A 141 -2.86 9.72 -11.44
N ALA A 142 -2.52 9.89 -12.71
CA ALA A 142 -3.42 10.44 -13.70
C ALA A 142 -4.64 9.54 -13.92
N ILE A 143 -4.42 8.24 -14.16
CA ILE A 143 -5.51 7.27 -14.35
C ILE A 143 -6.36 7.17 -13.08
N SER A 144 -5.75 7.05 -11.90
CA SER A 144 -6.46 7.06 -10.62
C SER A 144 -7.30 8.31 -10.40
N THR A 145 -6.81 9.48 -10.77
CA THR A 145 -7.58 10.73 -10.61
C THR A 145 -8.78 10.74 -11.55
N ALA A 146 -8.59 10.29 -12.80
CA ALA A 146 -9.66 10.17 -13.79
C ALA A 146 -10.73 9.15 -13.36
N THR A 147 -10.32 7.99 -12.83
CA THR A 147 -11.26 6.97 -12.36
C THR A 147 -11.96 7.36 -11.06
N THR A 148 -11.31 8.10 -10.14
CA THR A 148 -11.99 8.71 -8.98
C THR A 148 -13.09 9.66 -9.44
N LEU A 149 -12.81 10.52 -10.43
CA LEU A 149 -13.83 11.40 -11.01
C LEU A 149 -14.96 10.61 -11.70
N ALA A 150 -14.61 9.57 -12.46
CA ALA A 150 -15.61 8.71 -13.10
C ALA A 150 -16.50 8.04 -12.04
N GLY A 151 -15.92 7.49 -10.97
CA GLY A 151 -16.67 6.90 -9.87
C GLY A 151 -17.61 7.88 -9.17
N PHE A 152 -17.19 9.13 -9.00
CA PHE A 152 -18.03 10.20 -8.42
C PHE A 152 -19.31 10.43 -9.24
N TRP A 153 -19.21 10.47 -10.57
CA TRP A 153 -20.37 10.70 -11.44
C TRP A 153 -21.19 9.44 -11.72
N LEU A 154 -20.56 8.27 -11.76
CA LEU A 154 -21.22 7.00 -12.09
C LEU A 154 -22.03 6.42 -10.92
N VAL A 155 -21.82 6.89 -9.68
CA VAL A 155 -22.56 6.35 -8.52
C VAL A 155 -24.06 6.62 -8.62
N GLY A 156 -24.47 7.75 -9.19
CA GLY A 156 -25.88 8.10 -9.40
C GLY A 156 -26.64 7.17 -10.36
N LEU A 157 -25.91 6.31 -11.08
CA LEU A 157 -26.45 5.30 -11.99
C LEU A 157 -26.31 3.87 -11.44
N SER A 158 -25.64 3.70 -10.29
CA SER A 158 -25.17 2.39 -9.82
C SER A 158 -26.09 1.81 -8.75
N PRO A 159 -26.70 0.64 -8.98
CA PRO A 159 -27.40 -0.10 -7.93
C PRO A 159 -26.50 -0.38 -6.72
N GLY A 160 -27.08 -0.47 -5.51
CA GLY A 160 -26.34 -0.71 -4.25
C GLY A 160 -25.24 -1.81 -4.31
N PRO A 161 -25.47 -2.96 -4.96
CA PRO A 161 -24.44 -4.00 -5.14
C PRO A 161 -23.19 -3.52 -5.89
N VAL A 162 -23.33 -2.65 -6.90
CA VAL A 162 -22.22 -2.14 -7.70
C VAL A 162 -21.32 -1.21 -6.87
N ALA A 163 -21.92 -0.36 -6.03
CA ALA A 163 -21.15 0.50 -5.12
C ALA A 163 -20.35 -0.33 -4.09
N ALA A 164 -20.96 -1.40 -3.54
CA ALA A 164 -20.28 -2.31 -2.63
C ALA A 164 -19.15 -3.10 -3.31
N ALA A 165 -19.38 -3.56 -4.54
CA ALA A 165 -18.40 -4.22 -5.40
C ALA A 165 -17.17 -3.32 -5.63
N LEU A 166 -17.39 -2.08 -6.08
CA LEU A 166 -16.31 -1.10 -6.25
C LEU A 166 -15.47 -0.90 -4.97
N LEU A 167 -16.11 -0.80 -3.81
CA LEU A 167 -15.42 -0.67 -2.52
C LEU A 167 -14.61 -1.92 -2.15
N PHE A 168 -15.05 -3.11 -2.59
CA PHE A 168 -14.40 -4.39 -2.33
C PHE A 168 -13.18 -4.66 -3.22
N ILE A 169 -13.09 -4.02 -4.39
CA ILE A 169 -11.91 -4.05 -5.25
C ILE A 169 -10.65 -3.63 -4.49
N SER A 170 -10.73 -2.57 -3.67
CA SER A 170 -9.60 -2.01 -2.91
C SER A 170 -8.91 -3.04 -2.00
N PRO A 171 -9.59 -3.71 -1.05
CA PRO A 171 -8.96 -4.70 -0.17
C PRO A 171 -8.40 -5.91 -0.95
N ILE A 172 -9.12 -6.41 -1.97
CA ILE A 172 -8.61 -7.49 -2.84
C ILE A 172 -7.31 -7.04 -3.52
N TYR A 173 -7.36 -5.91 -4.22
CA TYR A 173 -6.25 -5.39 -5.00
C TYR A 173 -4.98 -5.25 -4.13
N PHE A 174 -5.10 -4.67 -2.94
CA PHE A 174 -3.96 -4.46 -2.06
C PHE A 174 -3.32 -5.78 -1.61
N VAL A 175 -4.11 -6.74 -1.12
CA VAL A 175 -3.54 -8.01 -0.65
C VAL A 175 -2.97 -8.82 -1.80
N VAL A 176 -3.65 -8.87 -2.94
CA VAL A 176 -3.15 -9.64 -4.10
C VAL A 176 -1.89 -8.99 -4.68
N SER A 177 -1.80 -7.66 -4.70
CA SER A 177 -0.59 -6.92 -5.10
C SER A 177 0.59 -7.22 -4.16
N LEU A 178 0.37 -7.20 -2.84
CA LEU A 178 1.39 -7.60 -1.85
C LEU A 178 1.80 -9.07 -2.00
N ALA A 179 0.80 -9.95 -2.13
CA ALA A 179 0.99 -11.37 -2.32
C ALA A 179 1.79 -11.66 -3.58
N ARG A 180 1.64 -10.88 -4.66
CA ARG A 180 2.45 -11.00 -5.89
C ARG A 180 3.91 -10.59 -5.67
N GLY A 181 4.17 -9.61 -4.81
CA GLY A 181 5.51 -9.16 -4.43
C GLY A 181 6.21 -10.07 -3.41
N ALA A 182 5.46 -10.85 -2.63
CA ALA A 182 6.00 -11.72 -1.59
C ALA A 182 6.82 -12.88 -2.15
N ARG A 183 8.09 -12.98 -1.73
CA ARG A 183 9.04 -14.03 -2.14
C ARG A 183 9.57 -14.83 -0.97
N GLU A 184 9.73 -14.21 0.20
CA GLU A 184 10.27 -14.86 1.39
C GLU A 184 9.18 -15.26 2.38
N THR A 185 9.48 -16.24 3.25
CA THR A 185 8.56 -16.65 4.33
C THR A 185 8.20 -15.48 5.26
N MET A 186 9.12 -14.53 5.43
CA MET A 186 8.90 -13.33 6.23
C MET A 186 7.85 -12.40 5.59
N ASP A 187 7.85 -12.28 4.27
CA ASP A 187 6.87 -11.44 3.55
C ASP A 187 5.45 -12.01 3.74
N TRP A 188 5.32 -13.34 3.62
CA TRP A 188 4.05 -14.05 3.85
C TRP A 188 3.60 -13.99 5.30
N ALA A 189 4.53 -14.17 6.25
CA ALA A 189 4.21 -14.06 7.67
C ALA A 189 3.71 -12.65 8.02
N ALA A 190 4.38 -11.60 7.50
CA ALA A 190 3.96 -10.23 7.70
C ALA A 190 2.55 -9.97 7.13
N LEU A 191 2.25 -10.51 5.95
CA LEU A 191 0.93 -10.37 5.32
C LEU A 191 -0.17 -11.00 6.18
N TRP A 192 -0.01 -12.26 6.57
CA TRP A 192 -1.03 -12.98 7.34
C TRP A 192 -1.18 -12.43 8.76
N LEU A 193 -0.07 -12.15 9.45
CA LEU A 193 -0.11 -11.55 10.78
C LEU A 193 -0.76 -10.16 10.73
N GLY A 194 -0.45 -9.35 9.73
CA GLY A 194 -1.10 -8.04 9.56
C GLY A 194 -2.60 -8.17 9.35
N LEU A 195 -3.03 -9.07 8.45
CA LEU A 195 -4.44 -9.29 8.13
C LEU A 195 -5.26 -9.77 9.33
N ILE A 196 -4.69 -10.67 10.14
CA ILE A 196 -5.36 -11.31 11.29
C ILE A 196 -5.33 -10.41 12.53
N LEU A 197 -4.19 -9.78 12.84
CA LEU A 197 -4.05 -8.97 14.06
C LEU A 197 -4.78 -7.62 13.98
N ALA A 198 -4.95 -7.07 12.78
CA ALA A 198 -5.63 -5.80 12.57
C ALA A 198 -7.04 -5.71 13.19
N PRO A 199 -7.99 -6.61 12.87
CA PRO A 199 -9.32 -6.57 13.48
C PRO A 199 -9.28 -6.76 15.00
N THR A 200 -8.36 -7.59 15.51
CA THR A 200 -8.19 -7.79 16.94
C THR A 200 -7.75 -6.51 17.64
N PHE A 201 -6.70 -5.84 17.16
CA PHE A 201 -6.25 -4.57 17.76
C PHE A 201 -7.21 -3.42 17.53
N GLN A 202 -7.97 -3.45 16.44
CA GLN A 202 -9.05 -2.49 16.22
C GLN A 202 -10.12 -2.58 17.32
N SER A 203 -10.51 -3.80 17.72
CA SER A 203 -11.48 -3.98 18.82
C SER A 203 -10.94 -3.59 20.19
N LEU A 204 -9.62 -3.64 20.40
CA LEU A 204 -9.00 -3.41 21.72
C LEU A 204 -8.53 -1.96 21.94
N ILE A 205 -8.06 -1.28 20.90
CA ILE A 205 -7.40 0.03 21.01
C ILE A 205 -8.22 1.11 20.29
N GLY A 206 -8.64 0.86 19.05
CA GLY A 206 -9.32 1.84 18.21
C GLY A 206 -8.48 3.08 17.84
N GLY A 207 -9.12 4.07 17.20
CA GLY A 207 -8.56 5.41 17.01
C GLY A 207 -7.37 5.57 16.05
N GLY A 208 -7.05 4.56 15.23
CA GLY A 208 -5.94 4.59 14.26
C GLY A 208 -4.58 4.15 14.82
N LEU A 209 -4.39 4.19 16.16
CA LEU A 209 -3.19 3.68 16.84
C LEU A 209 -3.08 2.15 16.76
N ASP A 210 -4.22 1.47 16.75
CA ASP A 210 -4.36 0.05 16.46
C ASP A 210 -3.60 -0.38 15.19
N LEU A 211 -3.53 0.46 14.15
CA LEU A 211 -2.76 0.12 12.93
C LEU A 211 -1.26 0.14 13.19
N LEU A 212 -0.77 1.12 13.94
CA LEU A 212 0.64 1.24 14.31
C LEU A 212 1.08 0.01 15.13
N VAL A 213 0.26 -0.39 16.10
CA VAL A 213 0.48 -1.58 16.94
C VAL A 213 0.44 -2.84 16.08
N THR A 214 -0.52 -2.96 15.17
CA THR A 214 -0.59 -4.08 14.22
C THR A 214 0.69 -4.20 13.41
N GLY A 215 1.15 -3.11 12.80
CA GLY A 215 2.33 -3.13 11.93
C GLY A 215 3.62 -3.49 12.65
N THR A 216 3.83 -2.93 13.84
CA THR A 216 5.04 -3.21 14.63
C THR A 216 5.03 -4.64 15.17
N THR A 217 3.92 -5.09 15.76
CA THR A 217 3.81 -6.46 16.31
C THR A 217 3.87 -7.53 15.21
N ALA A 218 3.16 -7.35 14.09
CA ALA A 218 3.21 -8.29 12.97
C ALA A 218 4.59 -8.29 12.28
N GLY A 219 5.24 -7.14 12.14
CA GLY A 219 6.60 -7.04 11.59
C GLY A 219 7.65 -7.73 12.48
N VAL A 220 7.58 -7.51 13.80
CA VAL A 220 8.42 -8.20 14.79
C VAL A 220 8.15 -9.69 14.79
N GLY A 221 6.88 -10.12 14.76
CA GLY A 221 6.49 -11.52 14.68
C GLY A 221 7.02 -12.22 13.42
N ALA A 222 6.91 -11.57 12.26
CA ALA A 222 7.44 -12.08 10.99
C ALA A 222 8.96 -12.23 11.03
N TYR A 223 9.66 -11.25 11.63
CA TYR A 223 11.11 -11.29 11.81
C TYR A 223 11.55 -12.40 12.77
N ALA A 224 10.88 -12.54 13.91
CA ALA A 224 11.14 -13.60 14.88
C ALA A 224 10.95 -15.00 14.26
N LEU A 225 9.88 -15.18 13.47
CA LEU A 225 9.63 -16.43 12.75
C LEU A 225 10.74 -16.76 11.75
N ARG A 226 11.27 -15.76 11.04
CA ARG A 226 12.42 -15.94 10.14
C ARG A 226 13.66 -16.40 10.90
N ARG A 227 13.99 -15.72 12.01
CA ARG A 227 15.17 -16.04 12.83
C ARG A 227 15.08 -17.44 13.43
N TRP A 228 13.89 -17.85 13.86
CA TRP A 228 13.65 -19.20 14.38
C TRP A 228 13.82 -20.29 13.33
N ARG A 229 13.36 -20.06 12.09
CA ARG A 229 13.56 -20.99 10.97
C ARG A 229 15.03 -21.10 10.54
N GLN A 230 15.75 -19.98 10.51
CA GLN A 230 17.19 -19.97 10.21
C GLN A 230 18.03 -20.67 11.30
N GLY A 231 17.65 -20.50 12.58
CA GLY A 231 18.27 -21.22 13.70
C GLY A 231 18.10 -22.74 13.65
N ARG A 232 17.02 -23.23 13.01
CA ARG A 232 16.78 -24.67 12.79
C ARG A 232 17.51 -25.24 11.57
N GLY A 233 17.82 -24.41 10.57
CA GLY A 233 18.56 -24.81 9.36
C GLY A 233 20.09 -24.86 9.54
N CYS A 234 20.61 -24.28 10.62
CA CYS A 234 22.06 -24.17 10.88
C CYS A 234 22.68 -25.39 11.57
N ARG A 235 22.02 -26.56 11.57
CA ARG A 235 22.59 -27.82 12.07
C ARG A 235 23.12 -28.74 10.96
N ARG A 236 23.15 -28.32 9.68
CA ARG A 236 23.62 -29.23 8.62
C ARG A 236 24.84 -28.82 7.81
N ASP A 237 25.11 -27.55 7.50
CA ASP A 237 26.32 -27.23 6.72
C ASP A 237 26.95 -25.91 7.19
N ARG A 238 28.10 -26.00 7.87
CA ARG A 238 29.00 -24.86 8.12
C ARG A 238 30.40 -25.22 7.61
N GLU A 239 30.68 -24.84 6.37
CA GLU A 239 32.02 -24.40 6.00
C GLU A 239 32.10 -22.86 6.11
N PRO A 240 33.23 -22.30 6.55
CA PRO A 240 33.37 -20.86 6.74
C PRO A 240 33.73 -20.15 5.43
N SER A 241 32.84 -19.28 4.95
CA SER A 241 33.15 -18.33 3.85
C SER A 241 33.80 -17.04 4.40
N PRO A 242 34.76 -16.42 3.69
CA PRO A 242 35.59 -15.34 4.24
C PRO A 242 34.82 -14.03 4.41
N ARG A 243 35.23 -13.29 5.45
CA ARG A 243 34.75 -11.97 5.86
C ARG A 243 34.62 -10.99 4.69
N VAL A 244 33.40 -10.53 4.42
CA VAL A 244 33.16 -9.28 3.69
C VAL A 244 33.28 -8.11 4.67
N GLN A 245 34.25 -7.27 4.38
CA GLN A 245 34.73 -6.14 5.15
C GLN A 245 33.65 -5.03 5.17
N ARG A 246 33.19 -4.68 6.38
CA ARG A 246 32.30 -3.54 6.62
C ARG A 246 33.11 -2.25 6.49
N SER A 247 32.79 -1.43 5.49
CA SER A 247 33.17 -0.02 5.51
C SER A 247 32.08 0.77 6.22
N CYS A 248 32.25 0.96 7.53
CA CYS A 248 31.53 1.98 8.29
C CYS A 248 32.15 3.34 7.94
N GLY A 249 31.39 4.23 7.30
CA GLY A 249 31.83 5.61 7.08
C GLY A 249 30.77 6.46 6.41
N GLY A 250 30.08 7.29 7.18
CA GLY A 250 29.15 8.29 6.65
C GLY A 250 28.22 8.85 7.71
N ALA A 251 28.64 9.97 8.32
CA ALA A 251 27.93 10.69 9.36
C ALA A 251 26.47 11.03 8.96
N VAL A 252 25.52 10.66 9.81
CA VAL A 252 24.11 11.04 9.71
C VAL A 252 23.97 12.51 10.11
N ARG A 253 23.98 13.41 9.13
CA ARG A 253 23.66 14.82 9.33
C ARG A 253 22.15 14.97 9.50
N ARG A 254 21.74 15.37 10.71
CA ARG A 254 20.37 15.69 11.12
C ARG A 254 20.12 17.16 10.82
N ASP A 255 19.38 17.42 9.74
CA ASP A 255 18.69 18.69 9.54
C ASP A 255 17.28 18.31 9.07
N ALA A 256 16.30 18.39 9.97
CA ALA A 256 14.90 18.15 9.68
C ALA A 256 14.11 19.40 10.10
N GLY A 257 13.83 20.25 9.11
CA GLY A 257 12.84 21.29 9.18
C GLY A 257 11.78 21.07 8.10
N VAL A 258 10.61 21.63 8.38
CA VAL A 258 9.43 21.78 7.52
C VAL A 258 8.34 20.71 7.70
N ALA A 259 7.34 21.13 8.48
CA ALA A 259 5.99 20.61 8.48
C ALA A 259 5.26 21.00 7.19
N GLY A 260 4.58 20.03 6.61
CA GLY A 260 3.61 20.15 5.53
C GLY A 260 2.72 18.91 5.60
N ALA A 261 1.45 19.04 5.20
CA ALA A 261 0.32 18.09 5.25
C ALA A 261 0.56 16.73 5.94
N PRO A 262 -0.35 16.23 6.81
CA PRO A 262 -0.03 15.10 7.69
C PRO A 262 0.52 13.81 7.03
N ASN A 263 0.20 13.52 5.76
CA ASN A 263 0.81 12.42 5.01
C ASN A 263 2.29 12.68 4.61
N ILE A 264 2.63 13.93 4.27
CA ILE A 264 3.99 14.35 3.86
C ILE A 264 5.00 14.13 4.99
N LEU A 265 4.59 14.34 6.25
CA LEU A 265 5.45 14.09 7.42
C LEU A 265 6.04 12.67 7.40
N PHE A 266 5.20 11.66 7.19
CA PHE A 266 5.65 10.26 7.15
C PHE A 266 6.51 9.95 5.93
N ARG A 267 6.25 10.61 4.80
CA ARG A 267 7.11 10.48 3.62
C ARG A 267 8.50 11.08 3.89
N ILE A 268 8.58 12.26 4.50
CA ILE A 268 9.83 12.90 4.93
C ILE A 268 10.58 11.98 5.90
N LEU A 269 9.92 11.46 6.93
CA LEU A 269 10.52 10.53 7.89
C LEU A 269 11.07 9.27 7.19
N GLY A 270 10.35 8.73 6.22
CA GLY A 270 10.82 7.62 5.40
C GLY A 270 12.07 7.96 4.57
N VAL A 271 12.15 9.18 4.01
CA VAL A 271 13.34 9.66 3.29
C VAL A 271 14.54 9.70 4.23
N PHE A 272 14.39 10.25 5.44
CA PHE A 272 15.48 10.30 6.40
C PHE A 272 15.88 8.90 6.91
N LEU A 273 14.91 8.05 7.22
CA LEU A 273 15.16 6.67 7.64
C LEU A 273 15.93 5.88 6.54
N SER A 274 15.63 6.14 5.27
CA SER A 274 16.32 5.50 4.14
C SER A 274 17.83 5.79 4.07
N ARG A 275 18.31 6.87 4.70
CA ARG A 275 19.74 7.23 4.64
C ARG A 275 20.62 6.23 5.38
N GLY A 276 20.11 5.57 6.41
CA GLY A 276 20.82 4.57 7.19
C GLY A 276 20.56 3.12 6.78
N LEU A 277 19.85 2.88 5.66
CA LEU A 277 19.48 1.53 5.22
C LEU A 277 20.22 1.13 3.94
N ASP A 278 20.91 0.00 4.02
CA ASP A 278 21.50 -0.69 2.87
C ASP A 278 20.58 -1.81 2.38
N GLU A 279 20.46 -1.98 1.07
CA GLU A 279 19.53 -2.93 0.44
C GLU A 279 19.72 -4.40 0.85
N GLY A 280 20.95 -4.78 1.19
CA GLY A 280 21.30 -6.13 1.65
C GLY A 280 21.22 -6.32 3.17
N SER A 281 20.91 -5.27 3.92
CA SER A 281 20.93 -5.31 5.38
C SER A 281 19.71 -6.03 5.96
N GLU A 282 19.90 -6.60 7.15
CA GLU A 282 18.81 -7.23 7.89
C GLU A 282 17.72 -6.21 8.27
N ALA A 283 18.13 -4.97 8.58
CA ALA A 283 17.24 -3.87 8.88
C ALA A 283 16.33 -3.52 7.70
N PHE A 284 16.85 -3.54 6.47
CA PHE A 284 16.05 -3.33 5.27
C PHE A 284 14.95 -4.38 5.11
N ALA A 285 15.30 -5.65 5.34
CA ALA A 285 14.35 -6.75 5.27
C ALA A 285 13.24 -6.59 6.33
N PHE A 286 13.60 -6.22 7.56
CA PHE A 286 12.64 -5.93 8.63
C PHE A 286 11.71 -4.77 8.27
N VAL A 287 12.24 -3.64 7.80
CA VAL A 287 11.44 -2.48 7.39
C VAL A 287 10.46 -2.85 6.27
N ARG A 288 10.89 -3.65 5.29
CA ARG A 288 10.02 -4.18 4.23
C ARG A 288 8.89 -5.04 4.77
N ALA A 289 9.17 -5.89 5.77
CA ALA A 289 8.16 -6.72 6.43
C ALA A 289 7.14 -5.85 7.18
N VAL A 290 7.60 -4.84 7.93
CA VAL A 290 6.72 -3.87 8.61
C VAL A 290 5.82 -3.13 7.62
N ALA A 291 6.36 -2.69 6.47
CA ALA A 291 5.54 -2.09 5.40
C ALA A 291 4.43 -3.04 4.94
N SER A 292 4.78 -4.29 4.64
CA SER A 292 3.83 -5.30 4.16
C SER A 292 2.75 -5.62 5.20
N ALA A 293 3.14 -5.72 6.47
CA ALA A 293 2.23 -5.95 7.59
C ALA A 293 1.25 -4.78 7.81
N LEU A 294 1.73 -3.53 7.77
CA LEU A 294 0.87 -2.35 7.86
C LEU A 294 -0.14 -2.31 6.71
N LEU A 295 0.29 -2.63 5.49
CA LEU A 295 -0.59 -2.66 4.34
C LEU A 295 -1.65 -3.76 4.43
N ALA A 296 -1.27 -4.97 4.85
CA ALA A 296 -2.21 -6.05 5.10
C ALA A 296 -3.17 -5.74 6.26
N GLY A 297 -2.68 -5.07 7.30
CA GLY A 297 -3.49 -4.66 8.44
C GLY A 297 -4.57 -3.65 8.07
N VAL A 298 -4.26 -2.68 7.22
CA VAL A 298 -5.28 -1.78 6.65
C VAL A 298 -6.37 -2.57 5.93
N VAL A 299 -6.01 -3.59 5.16
CA VAL A 299 -6.99 -4.45 4.47
C VAL A 299 -7.83 -5.25 5.48
N GLY A 300 -7.21 -5.81 6.51
CA GLY A 300 -7.92 -6.54 7.57
C GLY A 300 -9.00 -5.67 8.23
N LYS A 301 -8.69 -4.39 8.49
CA LYS A 301 -9.67 -3.43 9.01
C LYS A 301 -10.80 -3.14 8.03
N LEU A 302 -10.46 -2.92 6.75
CA LEU A 302 -11.48 -2.66 5.73
C LEU A 302 -12.42 -3.87 5.53
N LEU A 303 -11.94 -5.10 5.74
CA LEU A 303 -12.79 -6.29 5.69
C LEU A 303 -13.68 -6.41 6.95
N ALA A 304 -13.15 -6.06 8.12
CA ALA A 304 -13.87 -6.14 9.38
C ALA A 304 -14.95 -5.04 9.50
N ALA A 305 -14.57 -3.78 9.23
CA ALA A 305 -15.41 -2.61 9.32
C ALA A 305 -15.29 -1.75 8.04
N PRO A 306 -15.91 -2.19 6.92
CA PRO A 306 -15.88 -1.43 5.68
C PRO A 306 -16.74 -0.17 5.75
N PRO A 307 -16.40 0.87 4.98
CA PRO A 307 -17.26 2.04 4.79
C PRO A 307 -18.35 1.79 3.74
N GLY A 308 -19.39 2.64 3.74
CA GLY A 308 -20.37 2.75 2.67
C GLY A 308 -21.22 1.50 2.44
N ALA A 309 -21.64 1.27 1.19
CA ALA A 309 -22.52 0.16 0.80
C ALA A 309 -21.98 -1.23 1.19
N LEU A 310 -20.66 -1.39 1.29
CA LEU A 310 -20.02 -2.65 1.69
C LEU A 310 -20.28 -3.03 3.16
N ALA A 311 -20.70 -2.07 3.99
CA ALA A 311 -21.12 -2.29 5.38
C ALA A 311 -22.43 -3.09 5.50
N GLN A 312 -23.25 -3.13 4.44
CA GLN A 312 -24.52 -3.84 4.43
C GLN A 312 -24.35 -5.36 4.41
N LEU A 313 -23.19 -5.86 3.94
CA LEU A 313 -22.90 -7.29 3.94
C LEU A 313 -22.44 -7.77 5.33
N GLY A 314 -22.69 -9.04 5.63
CA GLY A 314 -22.13 -9.67 6.82
C GLY A 314 -20.60 -9.79 6.74
N ALA A 315 -19.92 -9.75 7.88
CA ALA A 315 -18.46 -9.91 7.94
C ALA A 315 -18.01 -11.28 7.40
N SER A 316 -18.77 -12.34 7.70
CA SER A 316 -18.52 -13.69 7.18
C SER A 316 -18.56 -13.73 5.65
N THR A 317 -19.58 -13.13 5.04
CA THR A 317 -19.73 -13.04 3.58
C THR A 317 -18.54 -12.34 2.94
N ARG A 318 -18.11 -11.19 3.49
CA ARG A 318 -16.92 -10.46 2.99
C ARG A 318 -15.66 -11.31 3.09
N VAL A 319 -15.44 -11.99 4.22
CA VAL A 319 -14.27 -12.85 4.42
C VAL A 319 -14.28 -14.03 3.44
N VAL A 320 -15.43 -14.68 3.21
CA VAL A 320 -15.55 -15.77 2.24
C VAL A 320 -15.25 -15.27 0.82
N CYS A 321 -15.86 -14.16 0.38
CA CYS A 321 -15.60 -13.59 -0.94
C CYS A 321 -14.12 -13.21 -1.12
N PHE A 322 -13.50 -12.68 -0.08
CA PHE A 322 -12.08 -12.33 -0.06
C PHE A 322 -11.19 -13.58 -0.17
N LEU A 323 -11.50 -14.65 0.57
CA LEU A 323 -10.76 -15.91 0.50
C LEU A 323 -10.92 -16.59 -0.87
N LEU A 324 -12.11 -16.53 -1.49
CA LEU A 324 -12.34 -17.02 -2.85
C LEU A 324 -11.49 -16.24 -3.87
N SER A 325 -11.43 -14.92 -3.74
CA SER A 325 -10.55 -14.08 -4.55
C SER A 325 -9.08 -14.47 -4.41
N LEU A 326 -8.62 -14.70 -3.17
CA LEU A 326 -7.24 -15.13 -2.90
C LEU A 326 -6.96 -16.54 -3.44
N ALA A 327 -7.92 -17.47 -3.34
CA ALA A 327 -7.80 -18.79 -3.94
C ALA A 327 -7.68 -18.72 -5.47
N ALA A 328 -8.50 -17.88 -6.12
CA ALA A 328 -8.43 -17.63 -7.55
C ALA A 328 -7.07 -17.06 -7.97
N PHE A 329 -6.50 -16.14 -7.19
CA PHE A 329 -5.16 -15.63 -7.45
C PHE A 329 -4.13 -16.76 -7.60
N PHE A 330 -4.13 -17.73 -6.69
CA PHE A 330 -3.19 -18.86 -6.75
C PHE A 330 -3.53 -19.86 -7.85
N ALA A 331 -4.82 -20.15 -8.05
CA ALA A 331 -5.28 -21.06 -9.10
C ALA A 331 -4.91 -20.56 -10.51
N PHE A 332 -4.99 -19.25 -10.76
CA PHE A 332 -4.71 -18.63 -12.06
C PHE A 332 -3.30 -18.02 -12.14
N ARG A 333 -2.27 -18.77 -11.71
CA ARG A 333 -0.84 -18.39 -11.84
C ARG A 333 -0.51 -16.98 -11.33
N ARG A 334 -1.08 -16.58 -10.18
CA ARG A 334 -0.88 -15.25 -9.56
C ARG A 334 -1.41 -14.09 -10.44
N SER A 335 -2.55 -14.32 -11.09
CA SER A 335 -3.26 -13.32 -11.90
C SER A 335 -4.08 -12.36 -11.04
N LEU A 336 -3.75 -11.05 -11.12
CA LEU A 336 -4.48 -9.99 -10.42
C LEU A 336 -5.91 -9.85 -10.94
N LEU A 337 -6.11 -9.98 -12.26
CA LEU A 337 -7.41 -9.84 -12.90
C LEU A 337 -8.35 -10.99 -12.53
N ALA A 338 -7.83 -12.22 -12.45
CA ALA A 338 -8.64 -13.36 -12.04
C ALA A 338 -9.09 -13.24 -10.58
N ALA A 339 -8.21 -12.78 -9.69
CA ALA A 339 -8.54 -12.54 -8.30
C ALA A 339 -9.65 -11.48 -8.15
N LEU A 340 -9.53 -10.35 -8.88
CA LEU A 340 -10.54 -9.31 -8.89
C LEU A 340 -11.86 -9.84 -9.46
N ALA A 341 -11.86 -10.43 -10.66
CA ALA A 341 -13.08 -10.92 -11.30
C ALA A 341 -13.85 -11.94 -10.43
N VAL A 342 -13.15 -12.89 -9.81
CA VAL A 342 -13.77 -13.88 -8.93
C VAL A 342 -14.28 -13.25 -7.63
N GLY A 343 -13.52 -12.33 -7.03
CA GLY A 343 -13.94 -11.63 -5.81
C GLY A 343 -15.18 -10.76 -6.02
N GLU A 344 -15.21 -10.00 -7.11
CA GLU A 344 -16.35 -9.18 -7.50
C GLU A 344 -17.58 -10.03 -7.84
N ALA A 345 -17.42 -11.09 -8.62
CA ALA A 345 -18.51 -12.00 -8.95
C ALA A 345 -19.09 -12.66 -7.69
N ALA A 346 -18.23 -13.15 -6.79
CA ALA A 346 -18.67 -13.75 -5.54
C ALA A 346 -19.45 -12.76 -4.66
N LEU A 347 -18.99 -11.51 -4.57
CA LEU A 347 -19.66 -10.49 -3.77
C LEU A 347 -20.99 -10.05 -4.38
N ILE A 348 -21.05 -9.88 -5.70
CA ILE A 348 -22.31 -9.57 -6.39
C ILE A 348 -23.30 -10.72 -6.19
N CYS A 349 -22.90 -11.97 -6.38
CA CYS A 349 -23.76 -13.13 -6.11
C CYS A 349 -24.27 -13.14 -4.66
N ALA A 350 -23.43 -12.79 -3.69
CA ALA A 350 -23.81 -12.74 -2.29
C ALA A 350 -24.79 -11.61 -1.93
N PHE A 351 -24.96 -10.59 -2.78
CA PHE A 351 -26.01 -9.59 -2.61
C PHE A 351 -27.39 -10.09 -3.04
N TRP A 352 -27.45 -11.18 -3.81
CA TRP A 352 -28.69 -11.78 -4.32
C TRP A 352 -29.08 -13.09 -3.59
N LEU A 353 -28.28 -13.52 -2.60
CA LEU A 353 -28.52 -14.69 -1.74
C LEU A 353 -29.01 -14.24 -0.36
#